data_AF-A0A4Y2ECK6-F1
#
_entry.id   AF-A0A4Y2ECK6-F1
#
_cell.length_a   1.000
_cell.length_b   1.000
_cell.length_c   1.000
_cell.angle_alpha   90.00
_cell.angle_beta   90.00
_cell.angle_gamma   90.00
#
_symmetry.space_group_name_H-M   'P 1'
#
loop_
_entity.id
_entity.type
_entity.pdbx_description
1 polymer ?
#
loop_
_entity_poly.entity_id
_entity_poly.type
_entity_poly.pdbx_seq_one_letter_code
_entity_poly.pdbx_strand_id
1 'polypeptide(L)'
;NTFQVVVQKSSRGLGLSISGGIDAYGRDPFSQLIRIRKLYPLQPALECGKLVLGDVILEVNGTKMVGLTNTEALEVLRSAPTEVILKVFRPSKSLIPSFSTFKGGIWPFFDSSSSSASSSLSRTEANVYNVETGEFEVTLVKRGGSLGFTISKKEGLLGSSEEGIYVKALVREPAMSDGRIQPGDKIVK
;
A
#
# COMPACT_ATOMS: atom_id res chain seq x y z
N ASN A 1 22.24 4.79 4.27
CA ASN A 1 21.27 3.69 4.04
C ASN A 1 20.81 3.66 2.58
N THR A 2 21.76 3.54 1.64
CA THR A 2 21.46 3.55 0.20
C THR A 2 22.09 2.32 -0.42
N PHE A 3 21.36 1.63 -1.29
CA PHE A 3 21.80 0.40 -1.95
C PHE A 3 21.33 0.40 -3.41
N GLN A 4 21.88 -0.50 -4.21
CA GLN A 4 21.39 -0.78 -5.56
C GLN A 4 20.76 -2.17 -5.62
N VAL A 5 19.73 -2.32 -6.45
CA VAL A 5 19.13 -3.60 -6.80
C VAL A 5 18.87 -3.64 -8.30
N VAL A 6 19.20 -4.78 -8.91
CA VAL A 6 18.86 -5.08 -10.30
C VAL A 6 17.58 -5.91 -10.30
N VAL A 7 16.61 -5.52 -11.13
CA VAL A 7 15.30 -6.16 -11.25
C VAL A 7 15.01 -6.44 -12.72
N GLN A 8 14.76 -7.70 -13.07
CA GLN A 8 14.40 -8.11 -14.43
C GLN A 8 12.91 -7.89 -14.68
N LYS A 9 12.57 -6.79 -15.36
CA LYS A 9 11.22 -6.35 -15.70
C LYS A 9 10.49 -7.38 -16.56
N SER A 10 9.30 -7.78 -16.13
CA SER A 10 8.45 -8.73 -16.85
C SER A 10 7.64 -8.04 -17.95
N SER A 11 6.89 -8.83 -18.74
CA SER A 11 5.86 -8.32 -19.67
C SER A 11 4.76 -7.49 -18.99
N ARG A 12 4.58 -7.63 -17.67
CA ARG A 12 3.67 -6.81 -16.84
C ARG A 12 4.38 -5.65 -16.15
N GLY A 13 5.64 -5.39 -16.48
CA GLY A 13 6.51 -4.43 -15.83
C GLY A 13 7.23 -5.01 -14.60
N LEU A 14 7.62 -4.13 -13.68
CA LEU A 14 8.38 -4.48 -12.48
C LEU A 14 7.52 -5.10 -11.36
N GLY A 15 6.21 -4.89 -11.38
CA GLY A 15 5.31 -5.31 -10.29
C GLY A 15 5.56 -4.57 -8.97
N LEU A 16 5.80 -3.25 -9.08
CA LEU A 16 5.76 -2.32 -7.95
C LEU A 16 4.79 -1.16 -8.25
N SER A 17 4.33 -0.48 -7.21
CA SER A 17 3.58 0.77 -7.28
C SER A 17 4.38 1.85 -6.54
N ILE A 18 4.46 3.04 -7.14
CA ILE A 18 5.09 4.21 -6.52
C ILE A 18 4.06 5.27 -6.11
N SER A 19 4.46 6.13 -5.17
CA SER A 19 3.76 7.37 -4.85
C SER A 19 4.74 8.45 -4.37
N GLY A 20 4.26 9.69 -4.31
CA GLY A 20 5.11 10.86 -4.14
C GLY A 20 5.66 11.36 -5.48
N GLY A 21 6.42 12.46 -5.41
CA GLY A 21 6.81 13.31 -6.55
C GLY A 21 6.57 14.78 -6.18
N ILE A 22 7.12 15.73 -6.94
CA ILE A 22 7.00 17.17 -6.59
C ILE A 22 5.55 17.70 -6.63
N ASP A 23 4.66 16.97 -7.28
CA ASP A 23 3.21 17.13 -7.36
C ASP A 23 2.45 16.61 -6.12
N ALA A 24 3.12 15.90 -5.20
CA ALA A 24 2.48 15.31 -4.03
C ALA A 24 2.41 16.31 -2.84
N TYR A 25 1.22 16.87 -2.62
CA TYR A 25 0.88 17.82 -1.53
C TYR A 25 0.79 17.17 -0.14
N GLY A 26 1.84 16.46 0.28
CA GLY A 26 1.93 15.87 1.62
C GLY A 26 2.66 16.75 2.64
N ARG A 27 2.35 16.54 3.92
CA ARG A 27 2.94 17.26 5.07
C ARG A 27 4.23 16.61 5.61
N ASP A 28 4.68 15.50 5.02
CA ASP A 28 5.90 14.78 5.46
C ASP A 28 7.10 15.13 4.56
N PRO A 29 8.34 15.22 5.11
CA PRO A 29 9.50 15.66 4.33
C PRO A 29 9.94 14.67 3.24
N PHE A 30 9.34 13.49 3.16
CA PHE A 30 9.54 12.50 2.11
C PHE A 30 8.33 12.36 1.18
N SER A 31 7.27 13.18 1.32
CA SER A 31 6.09 13.16 0.43
C SER A 31 6.48 13.46 -1.02
N GLN A 32 7.41 14.40 -1.22
CA GLN A 32 7.86 14.85 -2.54
C GLN A 32 8.85 13.89 -3.24
N LEU A 33 9.17 12.75 -2.62
CA LEU A 33 10.10 11.77 -3.16
C LEU A 33 9.36 10.54 -3.69
N ILE A 34 9.88 9.94 -4.76
CA ILE A 34 9.33 8.71 -5.35
C ILE A 34 9.55 7.53 -4.41
N ARG A 35 8.47 6.96 -3.88
CA ARG A 35 8.50 5.91 -2.83
C ARG A 35 7.69 4.69 -3.21
N ILE A 36 8.17 3.51 -2.84
CA ILE A 36 7.50 2.23 -3.08
C ILE A 36 6.28 2.12 -2.15
N ARG A 37 5.08 2.29 -2.73
CA ARG A 37 3.78 2.12 -2.05
C ARG A 37 3.42 0.64 -1.91
N LYS A 38 3.66 -0.15 -2.95
CA LYS A 38 3.29 -1.58 -3.00
C LYS A 38 4.30 -2.39 -3.81
N LEU A 39 4.48 -3.63 -3.40
CA LEU A 39 5.13 -4.69 -4.16
C LEU A 39 4.07 -5.77 -4.40
N TYR A 40 4.00 -6.31 -5.62
CA TYR A 40 2.99 -7.31 -5.99
C TYR A 40 3.55 -8.73 -5.84
N PRO A 41 2.76 -9.71 -5.34
CA PRO A 41 3.17 -11.11 -5.28
C PRO A 41 3.51 -11.69 -6.65
N LEU A 42 4.51 -12.59 -6.69
CA LEU A 42 4.97 -13.26 -7.91
C LEU A 42 5.32 -12.27 -9.03
N GLN A 43 6.04 -11.21 -8.68
CA GLN A 43 6.55 -10.21 -9.61
C GLN A 43 7.99 -9.78 -9.27
N PRO A 44 8.78 -9.35 -10.27
CA PRO A 44 10.23 -9.15 -10.13
C PRO A 44 10.66 -8.24 -8.97
N ALA A 45 9.93 -7.16 -8.70
CA ALA A 45 10.26 -6.24 -7.61
C ALA A 45 10.08 -6.85 -6.21
N LEU A 46 9.21 -7.85 -6.04
CA LEU A 46 9.12 -8.61 -4.79
C LEU A 46 10.10 -9.79 -4.79
N GLU A 47 10.19 -10.51 -5.91
CA GLU A 47 11.05 -11.69 -6.08
C GLU A 47 12.54 -11.36 -5.94
N CYS A 48 12.96 -10.11 -6.17
CA CYS A 48 14.33 -9.66 -5.90
C CYS A 48 14.71 -9.67 -4.40
N GLY A 49 13.74 -9.79 -3.49
CA GLY A 49 13.90 -9.88 -2.02
C GLY A 49 14.51 -8.66 -1.32
N LYS A 50 15.00 -7.67 -2.07
CA LYS A 50 15.78 -6.53 -1.55
C LYS A 50 14.96 -5.26 -1.32
N LEU A 51 13.84 -5.08 -2.03
CA LEU A 51 12.94 -3.94 -1.89
C LEU A 51 11.92 -4.17 -0.78
N VAL A 52 11.53 -3.11 -0.06
CA VAL A 52 10.41 -3.12 0.90
C VAL A 52 9.51 -1.90 0.72
N LEU A 53 8.35 -1.90 1.37
CA LEU A 53 7.42 -0.76 1.35
C LEU A 53 8.02 0.45 2.09
N GLY A 54 7.77 1.65 1.56
CA GLY A 54 8.25 2.91 2.12
C GLY A 54 9.68 3.30 1.71
N ASP A 55 10.44 2.40 1.08
CA ASP A 55 11.72 2.67 0.42
C ASP A 55 11.59 3.81 -0.62
N VAL A 56 12.62 4.66 -0.72
CA VAL A 56 12.69 5.78 -1.67
C VAL A 56 13.52 5.36 -2.89
N ILE A 57 12.96 5.48 -4.10
CA ILE A 57 13.72 5.31 -5.35
C ILE A 57 14.39 6.65 -5.68
N LEU A 58 15.73 6.66 -5.74
CA LEU A 58 16.52 7.85 -6.03
C LEU A 58 16.91 7.96 -7.51
N GLU A 59 17.33 6.84 -8.11
CA GLU A 59 17.72 6.75 -9.52
C GLU A 59 17.22 5.43 -10.15
N VAL A 60 16.91 5.46 -11.44
CA VAL A 60 16.51 4.33 -12.29
C VAL A 60 17.41 4.32 -13.53
N ASN A 61 18.26 3.30 -13.68
CA ASN A 61 19.25 3.17 -14.78
C ASN A 61 20.13 4.44 -14.97
N GLY A 62 20.38 5.18 -13.89
CA GLY A 62 21.14 6.45 -13.89
C GLY A 62 20.28 7.72 -14.00
N THR A 63 19.04 7.62 -14.47
CA THR A 63 18.06 8.72 -14.47
C THR A 63 17.65 9.05 -13.04
N LYS A 64 17.77 10.32 -12.63
CA LYS A 64 17.36 10.77 -11.28
C LYS A 64 15.83 10.85 -11.18
N MET A 65 15.30 10.32 -10.09
CA MET A 65 13.87 10.33 -9.76
C MET A 65 13.49 11.48 -8.80
N VAL A 66 14.46 12.04 -8.09
CA VAL A 66 14.28 13.19 -7.20
C VAL A 66 14.02 14.44 -8.04
N GLY A 67 12.92 15.13 -7.78
CA GLY A 67 12.50 16.32 -8.53
C GLY A 67 11.50 16.03 -9.67
N LEU A 68 11.17 14.76 -9.94
CA LEU A 68 10.13 14.39 -10.89
C LEU A 68 8.73 14.44 -10.25
N THR A 69 7.71 14.64 -11.08
CA THR A 69 6.31 14.34 -10.73
C THR A 69 6.06 12.83 -10.66
N ASN A 70 4.92 12.41 -10.09
CA ASN A 70 4.53 11.01 -10.06
C ASN A 70 4.39 10.42 -11.47
N THR A 71 3.85 11.19 -12.42
CA THR A 71 3.65 10.78 -13.81
C THR A 71 4.98 10.56 -14.54
N GLU A 72 5.92 11.52 -14.48
CA GLU A 72 7.25 11.38 -15.08
C GLU A 72 8.02 10.20 -14.47
N ALA A 73 7.92 10.01 -13.16
CA ALA A 73 8.53 8.86 -12.47
C ALA A 73 7.94 7.52 -12.94
N LEU A 74 6.63 7.45 -13.20
CA LEU A 74 6.00 6.28 -13.80
C LEU A 74 6.47 6.07 -15.25
N GLU A 75 6.66 7.14 -16.03
CA GLU A 75 7.17 7.06 -17.40
C GLU A 75 8.63 6.59 -17.47
N VAL A 76 9.51 7.04 -16.57
CA VAL A 76 10.88 6.51 -16.45
C VAL A 76 10.87 5.00 -16.14
N LEU A 77 10.03 4.55 -15.20
CA LEU A 77 9.90 3.12 -14.88
C LEU A 77 9.26 2.30 -16.02
N ARG A 78 8.36 2.90 -16.82
CA ARG A 78 7.73 2.28 -18.01
C ARG A 78 8.66 2.21 -19.21
N SER A 79 9.50 3.23 -19.44
CA SER A 79 10.46 3.30 -20.55
C SER A 79 11.77 2.56 -20.27
N ALA A 80 12.13 2.32 -19.01
CA ALA A 80 13.30 1.52 -18.65
C ALA A 80 13.31 0.13 -19.35
N PRO A 81 14.48 -0.39 -19.76
CA PRO A 81 14.60 -1.68 -20.46
C PRO A 81 14.29 -2.88 -19.56
N THR A 82 14.46 -4.11 -20.07
CA THR A 82 14.24 -5.35 -19.33
C THR A 82 15.06 -5.40 -18.03
N GLU A 83 16.33 -5.01 -18.06
CA GLU A 83 17.14 -4.91 -16.86
C GLU A 83 17.04 -3.50 -16.24
N VAL A 84 16.47 -3.43 -15.02
CA VAL A 84 16.28 -2.17 -14.31
C VAL A 84 17.15 -2.12 -13.05
N ILE A 85 18.10 -1.18 -13.04
CA ILE A 85 19.00 -0.89 -11.93
C ILE A 85 18.36 0.25 -11.11
N LEU A 86 17.79 -0.10 -9.96
CA LEU A 86 17.19 0.84 -9.01
C LEU A 86 18.21 1.20 -7.93
N LYS A 87 18.45 2.50 -7.71
CA LYS A 87 19.19 3.02 -6.56
C LYS A 87 18.19 3.47 -5.51
N VAL A 88 18.24 2.86 -4.34
CA VAL A 88 17.18 2.92 -3.34
C VAL A 88 17.74 3.37 -1.99
N PHE A 89 17.06 4.32 -1.35
CA PHE A 89 17.33 4.75 0.01
C PHE A 89 16.27 4.21 0.97
N ARG A 90 16.72 3.57 2.03
CA ARG A 90 15.87 3.05 3.12
C ARG A 90 15.93 4.00 4.32
N PRO A 91 14.89 4.82 4.58
CA PRO A 91 14.84 5.61 5.80
C PRO A 91 14.87 4.69 7.03
N SER A 92 15.41 5.18 8.15
CA SER A 92 15.35 4.43 9.41
C SER A 92 13.90 4.29 9.87
N LYS A 93 13.56 3.15 10.50
CA LYS A 93 12.18 2.87 10.98
C LYS A 93 11.63 3.93 11.94
N SER A 94 12.49 4.75 12.54
CA SER A 94 12.17 5.90 13.39
C SER A 94 11.71 7.17 12.65
N LEU A 95 11.98 7.30 11.35
CA LEU A 95 11.65 8.48 10.53
C LEU A 95 10.47 8.24 9.58
N ILE A 96 9.84 7.07 9.65
CA ILE A 96 8.65 6.70 8.88
C ILE A 96 7.48 6.55 9.85
N PRO A 97 6.46 7.42 9.81
CA PRO A 97 5.28 7.27 10.66
C PRO A 97 4.59 5.92 10.43
N SER A 98 4.53 5.10 11.49
CA SER A 98 3.57 4.00 11.68
C SER A 98 3.49 2.88 10.61
N PHE A 99 4.49 2.68 9.75
CA PHE A 99 4.53 1.55 8.79
C PHE A 99 4.77 0.16 9.45
N SER A 100 4.80 0.06 10.78
CA SER A 100 5.19 -1.15 11.52
C SER A 100 4.09 -1.79 12.37
N THR A 101 2.88 -1.23 12.44
CA THR A 101 1.79 -1.76 13.28
C THR A 101 0.75 -2.50 12.45
N PHE A 102 1.12 -3.70 12.03
CA PHE A 102 0.18 -4.71 11.60
C PHE A 102 -0.23 -5.61 12.79
N LYS A 103 -1.47 -6.16 12.77
CA LYS A 103 -1.96 -7.28 13.60
C LYS A 103 -3.03 -8.11 12.84
N GLY A 104 -2.72 -9.34 12.38
CA GLY A 104 -3.48 -10.12 11.37
C GLY A 104 -2.99 -11.58 11.18
N GLY A 105 -2.13 -11.88 10.18
CA GLY A 105 -1.43 -13.18 9.91
C GLY A 105 0.12 -13.19 10.06
N ILE A 106 0.87 -14.08 9.38
CA ILE A 106 2.35 -14.21 9.44
C ILE A 106 2.91 -14.38 8.01
N TRP A 107 4.12 -13.90 7.70
CA TRP A 107 4.83 -14.29 6.46
C TRP A 107 5.38 -15.73 6.61
N PRO A 108 5.10 -16.65 5.68
CA PRO A 108 5.71 -17.97 5.72
C PRO A 108 7.21 -17.93 5.36
N PHE A 109 7.97 -18.86 5.95
CA PHE A 109 9.29 -19.30 5.49
C PHE A 109 10.53 -18.40 5.73
N PHE A 110 10.90 -18.21 7.01
CA PHE A 110 12.20 -18.70 7.50
C PHE A 110 12.14 -18.89 9.04
N ASP A 111 12.86 -19.87 9.59
CA ASP A 111 12.78 -20.24 11.01
C ASP A 111 14.07 -19.94 11.80
N SER A 112 13.85 -19.76 13.10
CA SER A 112 14.71 -19.55 14.27
C SER A 112 16.23 -19.76 14.18
N SER A 113 16.97 -18.79 14.74
CA SER A 113 17.79 -19.03 15.96
C SER A 113 18.28 -17.71 16.61
N SER A 114 17.97 -17.51 17.90
CA SER A 114 18.62 -16.62 18.90
C SER A 114 18.91 -15.13 18.58
N SER A 115 18.65 -14.15 19.46
CA SER A 115 18.10 -14.19 20.83
C SER A 115 17.54 -12.84 21.31
N SER A 116 16.60 -12.91 22.26
CA SER A 116 16.33 -11.94 23.34
C SER A 116 16.08 -10.44 23.03
N ALA A 117 14.82 -10.09 22.75
CA ALA A 117 14.19 -8.84 23.24
C ALA A 117 12.65 -8.99 23.32
N SER A 118 12.03 -8.38 24.34
CA SER A 118 10.67 -8.69 24.81
C SER A 118 9.50 -8.07 24.02
N SER A 119 8.30 -8.60 24.28
CA SER A 119 6.94 -7.98 24.15
C SER A 119 6.13 -8.14 22.83
N SER A 120 5.46 -9.29 22.74
CA SER A 120 3.99 -9.44 22.63
C SER A 120 3.16 -8.82 21.47
N LEU A 121 2.23 -9.64 20.95
CA LEU A 121 1.05 -9.28 20.14
C LEU A 121 1.24 -8.94 18.63
N SER A 122 1.79 -9.91 17.91
CA SER A 122 1.08 -10.61 16.81
C SER A 122 0.55 -9.83 15.57
N ARG A 123 1.25 -10.04 14.41
CA ARG A 123 0.70 -10.46 13.08
C ARG A 123 0.52 -9.39 11.92
N THR A 124 0.01 -9.72 10.70
CA THR A 124 -0.12 -8.89 9.43
C THR A 124 -1.43 -8.03 9.33
N GLU A 125 -2.21 -7.65 8.29
CA GLU A 125 -2.48 -7.89 6.84
C GLU A 125 -3.06 -6.57 6.21
N ALA A 126 -3.19 -6.41 4.87
CA ALA A 126 -2.96 -5.10 4.22
C ALA A 126 -3.85 -4.62 3.03
N ASN A 127 -3.90 -3.28 2.83
CA ASN A 127 -4.53 -2.47 1.73
C ASN A 127 -6.07 -2.30 1.85
N VAL A 128 -6.75 -1.27 1.31
CA VAL A 128 -6.47 -0.21 0.30
C VAL A 128 -7.00 1.16 0.79
N TYR A 129 -6.38 2.29 0.43
CA TYR A 129 -6.76 3.64 0.93
C TYR A 129 -6.61 4.75 -0.14
N ASN A 130 -7.58 5.66 -0.29
CA ASN A 130 -7.32 7.03 -0.77
C ASN A 130 -6.46 7.77 0.25
N VAL A 131 -5.53 8.60 -0.23
CA VAL A 131 -4.42 9.14 0.59
C VAL A 131 -4.83 10.28 1.53
N GLU A 132 -6.04 10.82 1.39
CA GLU A 132 -6.50 11.97 2.19
C GLU A 132 -7.57 11.60 3.24
N THR A 133 -8.37 10.56 2.99
CA THR A 133 -9.51 10.14 3.84
C THR A 133 -9.59 8.64 4.12
N GLY A 134 -8.87 7.80 3.37
CA GLY A 134 -9.00 6.35 3.40
C GLY A 134 -10.13 5.76 2.54
N GLU A 135 -10.94 6.60 1.89
CA GLU A 135 -12.08 6.18 1.05
C GLU A 135 -11.64 5.37 -0.20
N PHE A 136 -12.55 4.59 -0.78
CA PHE A 136 -12.32 3.84 -2.02
C PHE A 136 -13.65 3.46 -2.69
N GLU A 137 -13.67 3.34 -4.03
CA GLU A 137 -14.87 2.92 -4.77
C GLU A 137 -14.93 1.39 -4.91
N VAL A 138 -16.13 0.82 -4.75
CA VAL A 138 -16.40 -0.62 -4.94
C VAL A 138 -17.62 -0.85 -5.82
N THR A 139 -17.39 -1.23 -7.07
CA THR A 139 -18.43 -1.74 -7.97
C THR A 139 -18.74 -3.21 -7.64
N LEU A 140 -19.91 -3.50 -7.05
CA LEU A 140 -20.38 -4.87 -6.77
C LEU A 140 -21.49 -5.32 -7.72
N VAL A 141 -21.32 -6.49 -8.34
CA VAL A 141 -22.36 -7.12 -9.20
C VAL A 141 -23.37 -7.88 -8.34
N LYS A 142 -24.58 -7.34 -8.22
CA LYS A 142 -25.69 -7.87 -7.40
C LYS A 142 -25.96 -9.36 -7.66
N ARG A 143 -25.82 -10.21 -6.64
CA ARG A 143 -26.12 -11.66 -6.68
C ARG A 143 -27.32 -11.99 -5.81
N GLY A 144 -28.23 -12.83 -6.32
CA GLY A 144 -29.42 -13.29 -5.58
C GLY A 144 -30.29 -12.15 -5.02
N GLY A 145 -30.37 -11.00 -5.72
CA GLY A 145 -31.11 -9.83 -5.26
C GLY A 145 -30.39 -8.94 -4.22
N SER A 146 -29.13 -9.21 -3.86
CA SER A 146 -28.40 -8.48 -2.82
C SER A 146 -26.95 -8.14 -3.21
N LEU A 147 -26.32 -7.19 -2.48
CA LEU A 147 -24.88 -6.92 -2.56
C LEU A 147 -24.06 -7.72 -1.52
N GLY A 148 -24.72 -8.31 -0.54
CA GLY A 148 -24.12 -9.28 0.38
C GLY A 148 -23.60 -8.73 1.71
N PHE A 149 -23.86 -7.47 2.05
CA PHE A 149 -23.54 -6.88 3.35
C PHE A 149 -24.78 -6.29 4.06
N THR A 150 -24.63 -5.95 5.34
CA THR A 150 -25.62 -5.26 6.18
C THR A 150 -25.06 -3.93 6.66
N ILE A 151 -25.95 -2.99 7.05
CA ILE A 151 -25.57 -1.63 7.46
C ILE A 151 -26.17 -1.24 8.81
N SER A 152 -25.53 -0.26 9.46
CA SER A 152 -26.01 0.44 10.65
C SER A 152 -25.92 1.95 10.42
N LYS A 153 -26.95 2.71 10.81
CA LYS A 153 -26.85 4.17 10.96
C LYS A 153 -26.26 4.47 12.34
N LYS A 154 -25.22 5.30 12.41
CA LYS A 154 -24.82 5.98 13.65
C LYS A 154 -25.35 7.42 13.56
N GLU A 155 -26.15 7.80 14.55
CA GLU A 155 -26.74 9.13 14.65
C GLU A 155 -25.91 9.93 15.66
N GLY A 156 -25.24 10.97 15.17
CA GLY A 156 -24.38 11.84 15.96
C GLY A 156 -25.11 13.08 16.44
N LEU A 157 -24.44 13.90 17.25
CA LEU A 157 -24.87 15.28 17.45
C LEU A 157 -24.63 16.07 16.16
N LEU A 158 -25.51 17.04 15.89
CA LEU A 158 -25.49 17.87 14.66
C LEU A 158 -24.07 18.40 14.35
N GLY A 159 -23.51 17.97 13.23
CA GLY A 159 -22.17 18.38 12.77
C GLY A 159 -21.00 17.51 13.26
N SER A 160 -21.25 16.40 13.96
CA SER A 160 -20.19 15.46 14.37
C SER A 160 -19.83 14.46 13.25
N SER A 161 -18.53 14.29 12.97
CA SER A 161 -18.02 13.41 11.90
C SER A 161 -18.36 11.92 12.08
N GLU A 162 -18.87 11.54 13.24
CA GLU A 162 -19.35 10.19 13.56
C GLU A 162 -20.76 9.88 13.03
N GLU A 163 -21.52 10.87 12.55
CA GLU A 163 -22.82 10.62 11.92
C GLU A 163 -22.63 9.97 10.54
N GLY A 164 -23.38 8.89 10.26
CA GLY A 164 -23.40 8.29 8.93
C GLY A 164 -23.95 6.87 8.86
N ILE A 165 -23.81 6.27 7.68
CA ILE A 165 -24.12 4.86 7.41
C ILE A 165 -22.81 4.07 7.42
N TYR A 166 -22.78 2.95 8.12
CA TYR A 166 -21.61 2.10 8.30
C TYR A 166 -21.93 0.64 7.96
N VAL A 167 -20.98 -0.09 7.38
CA VAL A 167 -21.10 -1.53 7.13
C VAL A 167 -21.07 -2.28 8.46
N LYS A 168 -22.11 -3.04 8.78
CA LYS A 168 -22.23 -3.80 10.04
C LYS A 168 -21.59 -5.18 9.96
N ALA A 169 -21.81 -5.89 8.86
CA ALA A 169 -21.28 -7.22 8.61
C ALA A 169 -21.37 -7.59 7.12
N LEU A 170 -20.41 -8.38 6.63
CA LEU A 170 -20.49 -9.11 5.37
C LEU A 170 -21.23 -10.44 5.63
N VAL A 171 -22.16 -10.83 4.75
CA VAL A 171 -23.15 -11.90 5.00
C VAL A 171 -23.28 -12.88 3.83
N ARG A 172 -22.91 -12.47 2.60
CA ARG A 172 -22.86 -13.33 1.40
C ARG A 172 -22.11 -12.66 0.25
N GLU A 173 -21.97 -13.38 -0.85
CA GLU A 173 -21.47 -12.87 -2.13
C GLU A 173 -22.32 -11.73 -2.71
N PRO A 174 -21.71 -10.78 -3.46
CA PRO A 174 -20.27 -10.66 -3.77
C PRO A 174 -19.42 -9.99 -2.67
N ALA A 175 -19.99 -9.32 -1.68
CA ALA A 175 -19.21 -8.50 -0.74
C ALA A 175 -18.23 -9.31 0.14
N MET A 176 -18.46 -10.62 0.34
CA MET A 176 -17.51 -11.47 1.06
C MET A 176 -16.23 -11.79 0.26
N SER A 177 -16.32 -11.99 -1.06
CA SER A 177 -15.16 -12.27 -1.92
C SER A 177 -14.45 -11.03 -2.47
N ASP A 178 -15.12 -9.87 -2.49
CA ASP A 178 -14.54 -8.61 -2.99
C ASP A 178 -13.31 -8.15 -2.19
N GLY A 179 -13.31 -8.36 -0.88
CA GLY A 179 -12.17 -8.10 0.01
C GLY A 179 -11.81 -6.63 0.24
N ARG A 180 -12.42 -5.67 -0.46
CA ARG A 180 -12.21 -4.23 -0.24
C ARG A 180 -13.10 -3.72 0.89
N ILE A 181 -14.40 -4.02 0.85
CA ILE A 181 -15.37 -3.62 1.88
C ILE A 181 -15.18 -4.46 3.15
N GLN A 182 -15.17 -3.81 4.32
CA GLN A 182 -15.03 -4.43 5.63
C GLN A 182 -16.12 -3.93 6.63
N PRO A 183 -16.45 -4.72 7.66
CA PRO A 183 -17.28 -4.24 8.78
C PRO A 183 -16.60 -3.08 9.50
N GLY A 184 -17.31 -1.95 9.63
CA GLY A 184 -16.78 -0.69 10.17
C GLY A 184 -16.64 0.42 9.12
N ASP A 185 -16.62 0.08 7.83
CA ASP A 185 -16.47 1.08 6.75
C ASP A 185 -17.64 2.07 6.72
N LYS A 186 -17.34 3.36 6.57
CA LYS A 186 -18.33 4.42 6.40
C LYS A 186 -18.74 4.51 4.92
N ILE A 187 -20.03 4.33 4.65
CA ILE A 187 -20.59 4.51 3.29
C ILE A 187 -20.85 6.00 3.09
N VAL A 188 -19.95 6.66 2.37
CA VAL A 188 -20.17 7.97 1.75
C VAL A 188 -21.01 7.84 0.47
N LYS A 189 -21.64 8.94 0.03
CA LYS A 189 -22.65 8.97 -1.05
C LYS A 189 -22.29 10.03 -2.08
#